data_AF-A0A9D0AT03-F1
#
_entry.id   AF-A0A9D0AT03-F1
#
_cell.length_a   1.000
_cell.length_b   1.000
_cell.length_c   1.000
_cell.angle_alpha   90.00
_cell.angle_beta   90.00
_cell.angle_gamma   90.00
#
_symmetry.space_group_name_H-M   'P 1'
#
loop_
_entity.id
_entity.type
_entity.pdbx_description
1 polymer ?
#
loop_
_entity_poly.entity_id
_entity_poly.type
_entity_poly.pdbx_seq_one_letter_code
_entity_poly.pdbx_strand_id
1 'polypeptide(L)' 'MNTVVFLIMRRMRIPLLVLLTVYTIAIIGITLMPGKDNEGNLWYMDFFHAFYFVSYMGSTIGFGEIPYEFSKLQRMWVI' A
#
# COMPACT_ATOMS: atom_id res chain seq x y z
N MET A 1 6.80 -14.29 -32.29
CA MET A 1 6.63 -14.28 -30.81
C MET A 1 6.99 -12.95 -30.18
N ASN A 2 8.10 -12.29 -30.56
CA ASN A 2 8.52 -10.98 -29.98
C ASN A 2 7.48 -9.84 -30.14
N THR A 3 6.79 -9.76 -31.28
CA THR A 3 5.80 -8.69 -31.54
C THR A 3 4.59 -8.78 -30.62
N VAL A 4 4.18 -9.98 -30.23
CA VAL A 4 3.02 -10.21 -29.34
C VAL A 4 3.33 -9.74 -27.93
N VAL A 5 4.51 -10.11 -27.39
CA VAL A 5 4.98 -9.66 -26.07
C VAL A 5 5.09 -8.14 -26.02
N PHE A 6 5.66 -7.51 -27.06
CA PHE A 6 5.76 -6.06 -27.16
C PHE A 6 4.38 -5.38 -27.18
N LEU A 7 3.43 -5.89 -27.95
CA LEU A 7 2.06 -5.36 -28.01
C LEU A 7 1.35 -5.46 -26.66
N ILE A 8 1.53 -6.57 -25.94
CA ILE A 8 0.99 -6.75 -24.58
C ILE A 8 1.60 -5.73 -23.63
N MET A 9 2.93 -5.63 -23.57
CA MET A 9 3.63 -4.69 -22.69
C MET A 9 3.25 -3.24 -22.98
N ARG A 10 3.07 -2.87 -24.25
CA ARG A 10 2.60 -1.54 -24.66
C ARG A 10 1.20 -1.25 -24.14
N ARG A 11 0.29 -2.23 -24.19
CA ARG A 11 -1.09 -2.07 -23.69
C ARG A 11 -1.15 -2.08 -22.17
N MET A 12 -0.28 -2.85 -21.51
CA MET A 12 -0.16 -2.93 -20.05
C MET A 12 0.45 -1.68 -19.42
N ARG A 13 1.13 -0.81 -20.19
CA ARG A 13 1.75 0.42 -19.66
C ARG A 13 0.76 1.27 -18.86
N ILE A 14 -0.44 1.52 -19.39
CA ILE A 14 -1.44 2.33 -18.69
C ILE A 14 -1.93 1.63 -17.40
N PRO A 15 -2.40 0.36 -17.45
CA PRO A 15 -2.74 -0.38 -16.23
C PRO A 15 -1.65 -0.39 -15.17
N LEU A 16 -0.39 -0.65 -15.56
CA LEU A 16 0.75 -0.69 -14.64
C LEU A 16 1.06 0.67 -14.03
N LEU A 17 0.95 1.76 -14.79
CA LEU A 17 1.13 3.11 -14.26
C LEU A 17 0.03 3.49 -13.29
N VAL A 18 -1.23 3.13 -13.57
CA VAL A 18 -2.35 3.35 -12.64
C VAL A 18 -2.11 2.58 -11.34
N LEU A 19 -1.74 1.31 -11.44
CA LEU A 19 -1.43 0.49 -10.26
C LEU A 19 -0.30 1.10 -9.43
N LEU A 20 0.80 1.48 -10.08
CA LEU A 20 1.95 2.11 -9.42
C LEU A 20 1.57 3.42 -8.73
N THR A 21 0.74 4.23 -9.37
CA THR A 21 0.27 5.51 -8.82
C THR A 21 -0.60 5.29 -7.59
N VAL A 22 -1.57 4.37 -7.67
CA VAL A 22 -2.46 4.04 -6.54
C VAL A 22 -1.65 3.51 -5.35
N TYR A 23 -0.70 2.59 -5.60
CA TYR A 23 0.18 2.06 -4.55
C TYR A 23 1.04 3.16 -3.93
N THR A 24 1.58 4.07 -4.75
CA THR A 24 2.40 5.20 -4.28
C THR A 24 1.59 6.11 -3.35
N ILE A 25 0.36 6.47 -3.74
CA ILE A 25 -0.52 7.31 -2.93
C ILE A 25 -0.88 6.58 -1.63
N ALA A 26 -1.29 5.32 -1.70
CA ALA A 26 -1.68 4.54 -0.53
C ALA A 26 -0.55 4.42 0.50
N ILE A 27 0.68 4.12 0.03
CA ILE A 27 1.87 3.99 0.87
C ILE A 27 2.24 5.35 1.48
N ILE A 28 2.31 6.42 0.70
CA ILE A 28 2.67 7.75 1.22
C ILE A 28 1.63 8.23 2.25
N GLY A 29 0.34 8.00 1.98
CA GLY A 29 -0.70 8.44 2.89
C GLY A 29 -0.62 7.76 4.26
N ILE A 30 -0.41 6.44 4.29
CA ILE A 30 -0.39 5.70 5.56
C ILE A 30 0.90 5.94 6.36
N THR A 31 2.05 6.17 5.70
CA THR A 31 3.32 6.46 6.38
C THR A 31 3.35 7.85 7.02
N LEU A 32 2.58 8.81 6.49
CA LEU A 32 2.46 10.16 7.06
C LEU A 32 1.46 10.25 8.21
N MET A 33 0.60 9.24 8.39
CA MET A 33 -0.40 9.25 9.47
C MET A 33 0.19 8.78 10.80
N PRO A 34 -0.05 9.50 11.89
CA PRO A 34 0.40 9.08 13.21
C PRO A 34 -0.41 7.87 13.69
N GLY A 35 0.32 6.85 14.13
CA GLY A 35 -0.16 5.69 14.87
C GLY A 35 0.39 5.68 16.30
N LYS A 36 0.18 4.54 16.98
CA LYS A 36 0.74 4.30 18.32
C LYS A 36 1.38 2.92 18.37
N ASP A 37 2.48 2.80 19.10
CA ASP A 37 3.05 1.51 19.44
C ASP A 37 2.32 0.88 20.66
N ASN A 38 2.79 -0.29 21.08
CA ASN A 38 2.21 -1.03 22.22
C ASN A 38 2.35 -0.29 23.57
N GLU A 39 3.26 0.67 23.68
CA GLU A 39 3.47 1.49 24.89
C GLU A 39 2.68 2.80 24.82
N GLY A 40 1.99 3.06 23.70
CA GLY A 40 1.20 4.25 23.45
C GLY A 40 2.02 5.44 22.94
N ASN A 41 3.30 5.25 22.61
CA ASN A 41 4.16 6.29 22.04
C ASN A 41 3.74 6.59 20.59
N LEU A 42 4.06 7.80 20.14
CA LEU A 42 3.83 8.21 18.75
C LEU A 42 4.67 7.35 17.81
N TRP A 43 4.02 6.70 16.85
CA TRP A 43 4.67 5.86 15.85
C TRP A 43 4.24 6.26 14.45
N TYR A 44 5.18 6.21 13.51
CA TYR A 44 4.92 6.37 12.09
C TYR A 44 5.33 5.09 11.37
N MET A 45 4.46 4.61 10.49
CA MET A 45 4.74 3.43 9.69
C MET A 45 5.89 3.72 8.73
N ASP A 46 6.89 2.87 8.73
CA ASP A 46 7.95 2.95 7.73
C ASP A 46 7.47 2.44 6.36
N PHE A 47 8.19 2.83 5.32
CA PHE A 47 7.86 2.46 3.94
C PHE A 47 7.85 0.96 3.69
N PHE A 48 8.64 0.17 4.42
CA PHE A 48 8.70 -1.27 4.23
C PHE A 48 7.43 -1.94 4.77
N HIS A 49 7.02 -1.60 6.00
CA HIS A 49 5.75 -2.07 6.56
C HIS A 49 4.55 -1.58 5.75
N ALA A 50 4.55 -0.31 5.30
CA ALA A 50 3.48 0.21 4.45
C ALA A 50 3.40 -0.51 3.10
N PHE A 51 4.53 -0.76 2.44
CA PHE A 51 4.57 -1.53 1.20
C PHE A 51 4.06 -2.96 1.41
N TYR A 52 4.50 -3.61 2.48
CA TYR A 52 4.06 -4.95 2.84
C TYR A 52 2.54 -5.00 3.10
N PHE A 53 2.04 -4.07 3.91
CA PHE A 53 0.63 -3.90 4.24
C PHE A 53 -0.24 -3.72 2.98
N VAL A 54 0.09 -2.73 2.14
CA VAL A 54 -0.68 -2.43 0.93
C VAL A 54 -0.66 -3.61 -0.05
N SER A 55 0.43 -4.38 -0.12
CA SER A 55 0.55 -5.51 -1.03
C SER A 55 -0.39 -6.68 -0.72
N TYR A 56 -0.53 -7.07 0.54
CA TYR A 56 -1.47 -8.15 0.91
C TYR A 56 -2.92 -7.66 1.04
N MET A 57 -3.13 -6.37 1.34
CA MET A 57 -4.48 -5.80 1.34
C MET A 57 -5.02 -5.61 -0.07
N GLY A 58 -4.18 -5.13 -1.00
CA GLY A 58 -4.58 -4.91 -2.40
C GLY A 58 -4.97 -6.18 -3.15
N SER A 59 -4.48 -7.34 -2.71
CA SER A 59 -4.88 -8.66 -3.21
C SER A 59 -6.03 -9.31 -2.42
N THR A 60 -6.65 -8.57 -1.50
CA THR A 60 -7.78 -9.00 -0.65
C THR A 60 -7.45 -10.17 0.29
N ILE A 61 -6.18 -10.36 0.67
CA ILE A 61 -5.78 -11.42 1.60
C ILE A 61 -6.19 -11.06 3.03
N GLY A 62 -5.93 -9.82 3.46
CA GLY A 62 -6.47 -9.28 4.72
C GLY A 62 -5.89 -9.85 6.01
N PHE A 63 -4.56 -9.75 6.22
CA PHE A 63 -3.92 -10.20 7.48
C PHE A 63 -4.22 -9.31 8.72
N GLY A 64 -4.92 -8.19 8.55
CA GLY A 64 -5.27 -7.28 9.64
C GLY A 64 -4.33 -6.08 9.78
N GLU A 65 -4.30 -5.48 10.96
CA GLU A 65 -3.49 -4.30 11.27
C GLU A 65 -2.15 -4.73 11.86
N ILE A 66 -1.05 -4.48 11.14
CA ILE A 66 0.32 -4.81 11.57
C ILE A 66 1.26 -3.64 11.26
N PRO A 67 2.35 -3.44 12.03
CA PRO A 67 2.74 -4.21 13.22
C PRO A 67 1.95 -3.85 14.49
N TYR A 68 1.20 -2.74 14.47
CA TYR A 68 0.39 -2.25 15.59
C TYR A 68 -1.04 -1.97 15.14
N GLU A 69 -1.95 -1.81 16.09
CA GLU A 69 -3.31 -1.36 15.82
C GLU A 69 -3.31 0.03 15.18
N PHE A 70 -4.15 0.19 14.16
CA PHE A 70 -4.24 1.43 13.41
C PHE A 70 -5.02 2.49 14.19
N SER A 71 -4.55 3.73 14.09
CA SER A 71 -5.30 4.88 14.57
C SER A 71 -6.59 5.05 13.76
N LYS A 72 -7.55 5.83 14.29
CA LYS A 72 -8.80 6.15 13.56
C LYS A 72 -8.53 6.76 12.18
N LEU A 73 -7.48 7.57 12.06
CA LEU A 73 -7.07 8.18 10.79
C LEU A 73 -6.53 7.13 9.81
N GLN A 74 -5.67 6.23 10.29
CA GLN A 74 -5.15 5.12 9.47
C GLN A 74 -6.27 4.19 9.01
N ARG A 75 -7.25 3.87 9.86
CA ARG A 75 -8.43 3.06 9.47
C ARG A 75 -9.26 3.75 8.40
N MET A 76 -9.50 5.06 8.54
CA MET A 76 -10.24 5.84 7.54
C MET A 76 -9.53 5.88 6.19
N TRP A 77 -8.19 5.81 6.17
CA TRP A 77 -7.39 5.79 4.94
C TRP A 77 -7.44 4.46 4.20
N VAL A 78 -7.63 3.36 4.92
CA VAL A 78 -7.55 1.99 4.41
C VAL A 78 -8.87 1.49 3.83
N ILE A 79 -9.98 2.12 4.21
CA ILE A 79 -11.34 1.88 3.66
C ILE A 79 -11.46 2.47 2.26
#